data_AF-A0A8T5T9Y9-F1
#
_entry.id   AF-A0A8T5T9Y9-F1
#
_cell.length_a   1.000
_cell.length_b   1.000
_cell.length_c   1.000
_cell.angle_alpha   90.00
_cell.angle_beta   90.00
_cell.angle_gamma   90.00
#
_symmetry.space_group_name_H-M   'P 1'
#
loop_
_entity.id
_entity.type
_entity.pdbx_description
1 polymer ?
#
loop_
_entity_poly.entity_id
_entity_poly.type
_entity_poly.pdbx_seq_one_letter_code
_entity_poly.pdbx_strand_id
1 'polypeptide(L)'
;SGTDVFTYDYIAEYDTPLGFHNVSFGIFNVSEVQLNDQTTKTNITILSNYLGCVNSTEYERNQKVYGEVIVNDFGSYNFEWNVAVVDNNNESLQSTVYNLGMNINHFTFDIDDRFEMSDINYYVKINMTDIPSSKLVATYIPFKVLATVPTIVETSVDFSIDPLKRGEDCELNLNVTDIDPLTIPENITVTLKLQAPNGQNLTPLTLTNNDDWTFSRTFSIEIDRPVGIYKATIEAEDQYGAIATYITSINIENNEPKIHNYWINTLTIEQQISVNYGDDLIFTFNVSDVENTIVYITVSLLDENNNWYNITNNYNPNMELIIRTEELISGVWYVYISVTDADGAITRFDADISIAPKEIRIIPDLISENLPWIALFSGLGIGIIFGFAFGYSRYKSTSSTKISKEKQQKASKGKSKKAPKQTKPEKKQQQPVDEKPDDKEDKTVKSETKSDPQRKIKRRLN
;
A
#
# COMPACT_ATOMS: atom_id res chain seq x y z
N SER A 1 76.33 35.61 -33.54
CA SER A 1 75.04 35.55 -32.84
C SER A 1 75.23 36.15 -31.47
N GLY A 2 74.65 37.33 -31.21
CA GLY A 2 74.44 37.76 -29.84
C GLY A 2 73.30 36.94 -29.24
N THR A 3 73.36 36.64 -27.95
CA THR A 3 72.16 36.38 -27.16
C THR A 3 71.60 37.74 -26.77
N ASP A 4 70.58 38.20 -27.49
CA ASP A 4 69.93 39.47 -27.18
C ASP A 4 69.14 39.31 -25.87
N VAL A 5 69.68 39.89 -24.79
CA VAL A 5 69.06 39.84 -23.46
C VAL A 5 68.00 40.93 -23.38
N PHE A 6 66.73 40.53 -23.46
CA PHE A 6 65.61 41.41 -23.15
C PHE A 6 65.32 41.39 -21.64
N THR A 7 65.12 42.57 -21.06
CA THR A 7 64.71 42.75 -19.67
C THR A 7 63.34 43.41 -19.65
N TYR A 8 62.45 42.94 -18.80
CA TYR A 8 61.12 43.51 -18.58
C TYR A 8 60.89 43.68 -17.08
N ASP A 9 60.78 44.94 -16.65
CA ASP A 9 60.46 45.29 -15.27
C ASP A 9 58.93 45.33 -15.11
N TYR A 10 58.37 44.31 -14.46
CA TYR A 10 56.96 44.30 -14.10
C TYR A 10 56.71 45.22 -12.91
N ILE A 11 55.88 46.25 -13.12
CA ILE A 11 55.32 47.08 -12.06
C ILE A 11 53.90 46.57 -11.81
N ALA A 12 53.61 46.16 -10.57
CA ALA A 12 52.30 45.68 -10.19
C ALA A 12 51.24 46.80 -10.35
N GLU A 13 50.08 46.44 -10.88
CA GLU A 13 48.96 47.38 -10.91
C GLU A 13 48.32 47.52 -9.52
N TYR A 14 47.58 48.61 -9.36
CA TYR A 14 47.00 49.04 -8.09
C TYR A 14 46.10 47.98 -7.42
N ASP A 15 45.40 47.18 -8.23
CA ASP A 15 44.50 46.07 -7.91
C ASP A 15 45.16 44.67 -8.03
N THR A 16 46.45 44.58 -8.34
CA THR A 16 47.15 43.28 -8.36
C THR A 16 47.27 42.73 -6.92
N PRO A 17 46.92 41.45 -6.64
CA PRO A 17 46.95 40.89 -5.28
C PRO A 17 48.33 40.37 -4.84
N LEU A 18 48.64 40.54 -3.56
CA LEU A 18 49.88 40.08 -2.90
C LEU A 18 49.93 38.55 -2.88
N GLY A 19 51.02 37.95 -3.35
CA GLY A 19 51.18 36.50 -3.24
C GLY A 19 52.24 35.87 -4.13
N PHE A 20 52.27 34.54 -4.12
CA PHE A 20 53.08 33.72 -5.02
C PHE A 20 52.26 33.37 -6.26
N HIS A 21 52.66 33.94 -7.40
CA HIS A 21 51.99 33.79 -8.68
C HIS A 21 52.84 32.94 -9.62
N ASN A 22 52.21 32.05 -10.38
CA ASN A 22 52.88 31.22 -11.38
C ASN A 22 52.54 31.78 -12.77
N VAL A 23 53.52 32.43 -13.40
CA VAL A 23 53.33 33.19 -14.65
C VAL A 23 54.05 32.55 -15.83
N SER A 24 53.48 32.72 -17.01
CA SER A 24 54.05 32.30 -18.30
C SER A 24 53.95 33.47 -19.28
N PHE A 25 55.09 33.96 -19.76
CA PHE A 25 55.15 35.12 -20.66
C PHE A 25 54.86 34.71 -22.10
N GLY A 26 54.01 35.48 -22.80
CA GLY A 26 53.90 35.43 -24.26
C GLY A 26 54.94 36.36 -24.90
N ILE A 27 55.75 35.82 -25.82
CA ILE A 27 56.70 36.58 -26.63
C ILE A 27 56.10 36.70 -28.03
N PHE A 28 56.02 37.91 -28.58
CA PHE A 28 55.42 38.18 -29.89
C PHE A 28 56.42 38.91 -30.80
N ASN A 29 56.30 38.73 -32.11
CA ASN A 29 57.09 39.49 -33.08
C ASN A 29 56.42 40.84 -33.43
N VAL A 30 57.10 41.64 -34.27
CA VAL A 30 56.61 42.95 -34.78
C VAL A 30 55.38 42.88 -35.70
N SER A 31 54.74 41.71 -35.79
CA SER A 31 53.50 41.45 -36.54
C SER A 31 52.52 40.63 -35.69
N GLU A 32 52.64 40.72 -34.36
CA GLU A 32 51.76 40.10 -33.36
C GLU A 32 51.70 38.56 -33.40
N VAL A 33 52.62 37.91 -34.13
CA VAL A 33 52.73 36.44 -34.14
C VAL A 33 53.50 35.98 -32.90
N GLN A 34 52.87 35.09 -32.12
CA GLN A 34 53.48 34.50 -30.93
C GLN A 34 54.68 33.61 -31.31
N LEU A 35 55.81 33.81 -30.64
CA LEU A 35 57.11 33.17 -30.90
C LEU A 35 57.44 32.04 -29.92
N ASN A 36 56.73 31.93 -28.80
CA ASN A 36 56.91 30.88 -27.80
C ASN A 36 55.60 30.18 -27.45
N ASP A 37 55.70 28.99 -26.87
CA ASP A 37 54.57 28.11 -26.55
C ASP A 37 53.91 28.36 -25.18
N GLN A 38 54.38 29.37 -24.43
CA GLN A 38 53.97 29.67 -23.05
C GLN A 38 54.12 28.50 -22.05
N THR A 39 54.83 27.42 -22.40
CA THR A 39 55.04 26.27 -21.49
C THR A 39 56.00 26.56 -20.34
N THR A 40 56.90 27.53 -20.55
CA THR A 40 57.87 27.96 -19.54
C THR A 40 57.18 28.77 -18.45
N LYS A 41 57.03 28.14 -17.28
CA LYS A 41 56.41 28.71 -16.08
C LYS A 41 57.47 29.20 -15.09
N THR A 42 57.31 30.42 -14.60
CA THR A 42 58.15 31.02 -13.56
C THR A 42 57.28 31.40 -12.36
N ASN A 43 57.72 31.05 -11.16
CA ASN A 43 57.12 31.55 -9.93
C ASN A 43 57.66 32.96 -9.66
N ILE A 44 56.78 33.95 -9.55
CA ILE A 44 57.10 35.28 -9.05
C ILE A 44 56.36 35.52 -7.73
N THR A 45 57.02 36.15 -6.76
CA THR A 45 56.31 36.76 -5.64
C THR A 45 55.95 38.17 -6.05
N ILE A 46 54.66 38.45 -6.26
CA ILE A 46 54.22 39.83 -6.44
C ILE A 46 54.11 40.44 -5.05
N LEU A 47 55.02 41.38 -4.75
CA LEU A 47 54.84 42.36 -3.70
C LEU A 47 53.80 43.36 -4.22
N SER A 48 52.65 43.45 -3.55
CA SER A 48 51.52 44.25 -4.01
C SER A 48 50.91 45.07 -2.89
N ASN A 49 50.06 46.01 -3.31
CA ASN A 49 49.38 46.97 -2.48
C ASN A 49 48.30 46.36 -1.57
N TYR A 50 47.84 45.11 -1.77
CA TYR A 50 46.95 44.47 -0.80
C TYR A 50 47.01 42.93 -0.77
N LEU A 51 46.71 42.38 0.40
CA LEU A 51 46.16 41.04 0.61
C LEU A 51 44.76 41.18 1.20
N GLY A 52 43.84 40.29 0.84
CA GLY A 52 42.55 40.19 1.51
C GLY A 52 41.94 38.82 1.38
N CYS A 53 41.21 38.38 2.42
CA CYS A 53 40.56 37.08 2.46
C CYS A 53 39.31 37.10 3.36
N VAL A 54 38.50 36.05 3.21
CA VAL A 54 37.35 35.72 4.07
C VAL A 54 37.50 34.28 4.56
N ASN A 55 36.92 33.94 5.71
CA ASN A 55 37.16 32.66 6.40
C ASN A 55 36.51 31.44 5.73
N SER A 56 35.57 31.67 4.80
CA SER A 56 34.94 30.71 3.90
C SER A 56 34.63 31.40 2.57
N THR A 57 34.50 30.63 1.49
CA THR A 57 33.96 31.11 0.20
C THR A 57 32.44 30.96 0.09
N GLU A 58 31.80 30.26 1.03
CA GLU A 58 30.36 29.97 1.04
C GLU A 58 29.81 30.10 2.47
N TYR A 59 28.61 30.68 2.62
CA TYR A 59 27.96 30.93 3.92
C TYR A 59 26.44 30.70 3.84
N GLU A 60 25.86 30.17 4.91
CA GLU A 60 24.41 30.10 5.10
C GLU A 60 23.87 31.40 5.75
N ARG A 61 22.56 31.65 5.67
CA ARG A 61 21.93 32.75 6.42
C ARG A 61 22.12 32.58 7.93
N ASN A 62 22.25 33.70 8.64
CA ASN A 62 22.60 33.83 10.06
C ASN A 62 24.03 33.39 10.44
N GLN A 63 24.89 33.02 9.49
CA GLN A 63 26.32 32.83 9.76
C GLN A 63 27.06 34.18 9.83
N LYS A 64 28.19 34.19 10.54
CA LYS A 64 29.13 35.33 10.58
C LYS A 64 30.25 35.13 9.57
N VAL A 65 30.42 36.13 8.71
CA VAL A 65 31.64 36.32 7.92
C VAL A 65 32.70 36.94 8.81
N TYR A 66 33.92 36.46 8.68
CA TYR A 66 35.14 37.06 9.20
C TYR A 66 36.11 37.22 8.03
N GLY A 67 36.80 38.36 7.96
CA GLY A 67 37.81 38.56 6.93
C GLY A 67 38.90 39.52 7.36
N GLU A 68 40.02 39.40 6.68
CA GLU A 68 41.25 40.14 6.92
C GLU A 68 41.62 40.92 5.67
N VAL A 69 42.14 42.13 5.85
CA VAL A 69 42.67 42.99 4.80
C VAL A 69 44.00 43.54 5.28
N ILE A 70 45.01 43.52 4.41
CA ILE A 70 46.29 44.19 4.64
C ILE A 70 46.56 45.00 3.38
N VAL A 71 46.35 46.31 3.43
CA VAL A 71 46.83 47.24 2.39
C VAL A 71 48.24 47.68 2.77
N ASN A 72 49.15 47.71 1.78
CA ASN A 72 50.57 48.01 1.97
C ASN A 72 51.00 49.21 1.11
N ASP A 73 51.54 50.25 1.75
CA ASP A 73 52.14 51.41 1.09
C ASP A 73 53.50 51.04 0.47
N PHE A 74 53.49 50.48 -0.74
CA PHE A 74 54.72 50.04 -1.41
C PHE A 74 55.36 51.13 -2.27
N GLY A 75 56.37 51.81 -1.70
CA GLY A 75 57.32 52.65 -2.42
C GLY A 75 56.74 53.93 -3.00
N SER A 76 56.16 53.86 -4.20
CA SER A 76 55.44 54.96 -4.88
C SER A 76 54.16 55.41 -4.16
N TYR A 77 53.45 54.46 -3.56
CA TYR A 77 52.03 54.58 -3.23
C TYR A 77 51.78 54.82 -1.74
N ASN A 78 50.65 55.47 -1.44
CA ASN A 78 50.19 55.72 -0.07
C ASN A 78 48.66 55.70 -0.09
N PHE A 79 48.04 54.73 0.59
CA PHE A 79 46.63 54.40 0.42
C PHE A 79 45.75 54.76 1.61
N GLU A 80 44.61 55.40 1.32
CA GLU A 80 43.40 55.25 2.15
C GLU A 80 42.46 54.23 1.49
N TRP A 81 41.87 53.33 2.26
CA TRP A 81 40.96 52.30 1.75
C TRP A 81 39.63 52.24 2.51
N ASN A 82 38.55 51.89 1.80
CA ASN A 82 37.25 51.57 2.39
C ASN A 82 36.83 50.16 2.03
N VAL A 83 36.54 49.34 3.04
CA VAL A 83 36.01 47.99 2.86
C VAL A 83 34.47 48.03 2.93
N ALA A 84 33.82 47.41 1.95
CA ALA A 84 32.36 47.30 1.86
C ALA A 84 31.96 45.90 1.37
N VAL A 85 30.69 45.55 1.48
CA VAL A 85 30.08 44.37 0.85
C VAL A 85 29.12 44.84 -0.23
N VAL A 86 29.21 44.24 -1.42
CA VAL A 86 28.36 44.54 -2.57
C VAL A 86 27.79 43.27 -3.20
N ASP A 87 26.68 43.41 -3.90
CA ASP A 87 25.98 42.37 -4.68
C ASP A 87 26.64 42.07 -6.05
N ASN A 88 27.46 42.99 -6.57
CA ASN A 88 27.97 42.94 -7.93
C ASN A 88 29.40 43.48 -8.03
N ASN A 89 30.20 42.92 -8.95
CA ASN A 89 31.55 43.42 -9.26
C ASN A 89 31.58 44.44 -10.41
N ASN A 90 30.46 44.68 -11.10
CA ASN A 90 30.32 45.79 -12.05
C ASN A 90 29.91 47.06 -11.31
N GLU A 91 30.79 48.08 -11.33
CA GLU A 91 30.54 49.34 -10.60
C GLU A 91 29.27 50.09 -10.98
N SER A 92 28.77 49.90 -12.20
CA SER A 92 27.53 50.55 -12.67
C SER A 92 26.24 49.84 -12.24
N LEU A 93 26.35 48.64 -11.64
CA LEU A 93 25.24 47.80 -11.20
C LEU A 93 25.30 47.45 -9.70
N GLN A 94 26.38 47.78 -8.99
CA GLN A 94 26.60 47.38 -7.60
C GLN A 94 25.75 48.18 -6.58
N SER A 95 25.07 47.48 -5.69
CA SER A 95 24.44 47.99 -4.47
C SER A 95 25.37 47.73 -3.27
N THR A 96 25.33 48.59 -2.25
CA THR A 96 26.13 48.39 -1.01
C THR A 96 25.28 47.73 0.08
N VAL A 97 25.60 46.48 0.41
CA VAL A 97 24.93 45.66 1.44
C VAL A 97 25.43 46.03 2.84
N TYR A 98 26.74 46.26 2.96
CA TYR A 98 27.40 46.78 4.15
C TYR A 98 28.47 47.80 3.76
N ASN A 99 28.60 48.87 4.54
CA ASN A 99 29.86 49.61 4.63
C ASN A 99 30.56 49.18 5.93
N LEU A 100 31.75 48.58 5.81
CA LEU A 100 32.49 48.03 6.96
C LEU A 100 33.47 49.06 7.54
N GLY A 101 34.00 49.96 6.70
CA GLY A 101 34.66 51.19 7.13
C GLY A 101 36.02 51.49 6.49
N MET A 102 36.57 52.64 6.88
CA MET A 102 37.85 53.17 6.42
C MET A 102 39.03 52.55 7.17
N ASN A 103 40.11 52.23 6.43
CA ASN A 103 41.42 51.82 6.93
C ASN A 103 41.38 50.66 7.96
N ILE A 104 40.45 49.72 7.78
CA ILE A 104 40.31 48.54 8.63
C ILE A 104 41.12 47.37 8.08
N ASN A 105 41.70 46.58 9.00
CA ASN A 105 42.49 45.38 8.68
C ASN A 105 41.75 44.07 8.98
N HIS A 106 40.68 44.12 9.77
CA HIS A 106 39.85 42.97 10.11
C HIS A 106 38.39 43.44 10.11
N PHE A 107 37.48 42.60 9.63
CA PHE A 107 36.05 42.88 9.63
C PHE A 107 35.24 41.63 9.97
N THR A 108 34.01 41.86 10.43
CA THR A 108 32.99 40.82 10.58
C THR A 108 31.62 41.41 10.32
N PHE A 109 30.73 40.59 9.74
CA PHE A 109 29.33 40.91 9.50
C PHE A 109 28.48 39.64 9.50
N ASP A 110 27.17 39.80 9.65
CA ASP A 110 26.19 38.72 9.65
C ASP A 110 25.53 38.59 8.27
N ILE A 111 25.31 37.36 7.79
CA ILE A 111 24.48 37.10 6.61
C ILE A 111 23.01 37.20 7.02
N ASP A 112 22.47 38.41 6.96
CA ASP A 112 21.10 38.75 7.38
C ASP A 112 20.15 39.04 6.20
N ASP A 113 19.06 39.75 6.48
CA ASP A 113 17.99 40.12 5.55
C ASP A 113 18.44 41.05 4.41
N ARG A 114 19.60 41.71 4.56
CA ARG A 114 20.19 42.57 3.51
C ARG A 114 20.78 41.79 2.34
N PHE A 115 20.98 40.48 2.49
CA PHE A 115 21.33 39.61 1.37
C PHE A 115 20.05 39.23 0.61
N GLU A 116 19.60 40.15 -0.25
CA GLU A 116 18.37 40.09 -1.05
C GLU A 116 18.31 38.97 -2.10
N MET A 117 19.36 38.13 -2.23
CA MET A 117 19.38 36.97 -3.12
C MET A 117 20.20 35.83 -2.50
N SER A 118 19.74 34.60 -2.74
CA SER A 118 20.43 33.36 -2.40
C SER A 118 20.98 32.65 -3.64
N ASP A 119 21.94 31.75 -3.40
CA ASP A 119 22.76 31.04 -4.40
C ASP A 119 23.61 31.93 -5.35
N ILE A 120 23.77 33.23 -5.03
CA ILE A 120 24.63 34.15 -5.80
C ILE A 120 25.95 34.50 -5.09
N ASN A 121 26.91 34.99 -5.88
CA ASN A 121 28.14 35.58 -5.37
C ASN A 121 27.93 37.04 -4.97
N TYR A 122 28.14 37.34 -3.69
CA TYR A 122 28.44 38.68 -3.18
C TYR A 122 29.95 38.90 -3.17
N TYR A 123 30.38 40.16 -2.96
CA TYR A 123 31.80 40.52 -2.97
C TYR A 123 32.14 41.44 -1.80
N VAL A 124 33.23 41.13 -1.09
CA VAL A 124 33.91 42.14 -0.27
C VAL A 124 34.71 43.04 -1.20
N LYS A 125 34.28 44.30 -1.33
CA LYS A 125 34.92 45.32 -2.15
C LYS A 125 35.88 46.13 -1.29
N ILE A 126 37.17 46.11 -1.65
CA ILE A 126 38.19 46.99 -1.09
C ILE A 126 38.41 48.11 -2.10
N ASN A 127 37.96 49.32 -1.77
CA ASN A 127 38.21 50.53 -2.55
C ASN A 127 39.50 51.16 -2.03
N MET A 128 40.50 51.38 -2.88
CA MET A 128 41.79 51.98 -2.53
C MET A 128 41.97 53.33 -3.24
N THR A 129 42.44 54.33 -2.50
CA THR A 129 42.69 55.70 -2.98
C THR A 129 44.16 56.02 -2.79
N ASP A 130 44.93 56.14 -3.87
CA ASP A 130 46.33 56.55 -3.81
C ASP A 130 46.42 58.07 -3.58
N ILE A 131 46.71 58.48 -2.34
CA ILE A 131 46.67 59.87 -1.89
C ILE A 131 47.51 60.81 -2.79
N PRO A 132 48.75 60.46 -3.21
CA PRO A 132 49.59 61.35 -4.02
C PRO A 132 49.07 61.58 -5.45
N SER A 133 48.35 60.61 -6.02
CA SER A 133 47.86 60.68 -7.41
C SER A 133 46.33 60.89 -7.51
N SER A 134 45.60 60.80 -6.39
CA SER A 134 44.14 60.74 -6.33
C SER A 134 43.51 59.63 -7.21
N LYS A 135 44.25 58.54 -7.51
CA LYS A 135 43.71 57.42 -8.30
C LYS A 135 42.88 56.50 -7.40
N LEU A 136 41.63 56.29 -7.80
CA LEU A 136 40.73 55.29 -7.23
C LEU A 136 40.86 53.97 -7.98
N VAL A 137 40.96 52.87 -7.24
CA VAL A 137 40.98 51.49 -7.76
C VAL A 137 40.25 50.56 -6.79
N ALA A 138 39.53 49.56 -7.30
CA ALA A 138 38.79 48.60 -6.49
C ALA A 138 39.23 47.16 -6.76
N THR A 139 39.17 46.33 -5.73
CA THR A 139 39.31 44.86 -5.83
C THR A 139 38.16 44.18 -5.10
N TYR A 140 37.85 42.96 -5.51
CA TYR A 140 36.63 42.23 -5.15
C TYR A 140 36.96 40.79 -4.73
N ILE A 141 36.65 40.43 -3.49
CA ILE A 141 36.82 39.08 -2.95
C ILE A 141 35.43 38.41 -2.94
N PRO A 142 35.17 37.42 -3.82
CA PRO A 142 33.85 36.78 -3.91
C PRO A 142 33.57 35.86 -2.73
N PHE A 143 32.30 35.80 -2.32
CA PHE A 143 31.76 34.75 -1.47
C PHE A 143 30.29 34.48 -1.85
N LYS A 144 29.86 33.22 -1.72
CA LYS A 144 28.49 32.80 -2.03
C LYS A 144 27.62 32.85 -0.77
N VAL A 145 26.40 33.37 -0.90
CA VAL A 145 25.32 33.10 0.07
C VAL A 145 24.55 31.90 -0.44
N LEU A 146 24.50 30.82 0.34
CA LEU A 146 23.81 29.59 -0.02
C LEU A 146 22.30 29.74 0.16
N ALA A 147 21.53 29.11 -0.73
CA ALA A 147 20.11 28.88 -0.49
C ALA A 147 19.91 28.07 0.80
N THR A 148 18.88 28.42 1.56
CA THR A 148 18.40 27.63 2.69
C THR A 148 17.72 26.37 2.17
N VAL A 149 17.42 25.43 3.07
CA VAL A 149 16.55 24.29 2.75
C VAL A 149 15.23 24.52 3.49
N PRO A 150 14.06 24.36 2.83
CA PRO A 150 12.78 24.44 3.53
C PRO A 150 12.70 23.41 4.66
N THR A 151 11.89 23.69 5.66
CA THR A 151 11.72 22.87 6.87
C THR A 151 10.29 22.36 6.96
N ILE A 152 10.11 21.05 6.79
CA ILE A 152 8.83 20.38 7.04
C ILE A 152 8.61 20.34 8.56
N VAL A 153 7.50 20.90 9.04
CA VAL A 153 7.21 20.98 10.47
C VAL A 153 6.66 19.64 10.94
N GLU A 154 7.53 18.75 11.44
CA GLU A 154 7.21 17.35 11.77
C GLU A 154 5.93 17.19 12.62
N THR A 155 5.72 18.07 13.60
CA THR A 155 4.55 18.05 14.51
C THR A 155 3.24 18.51 13.87
N SER A 156 3.26 18.92 12.60
CA SER A 156 2.06 19.28 11.81
C SER A 156 1.65 18.21 10.79
N VAL A 157 2.48 17.18 10.60
CA VAL A 157 2.22 16.11 9.63
C VAL A 157 1.13 15.19 10.18
N ASP A 158 -0.09 15.41 9.74
CA ASP A 158 -1.31 14.75 10.23
C ASP A 158 -1.98 13.95 9.11
N PHE A 159 -2.29 12.69 9.38
CA PHE A 159 -3.11 11.85 8.51
C PHE A 159 -4.47 11.71 9.18
N SER A 160 -5.54 12.20 8.54
CA SER A 160 -6.88 12.25 9.14
C SER A 160 -7.47 10.88 9.50
N ILE A 161 -6.91 9.80 8.95
CA ILE A 161 -7.24 8.40 9.25
C ILE A 161 -5.93 7.57 9.28
N ASP A 162 -5.57 7.03 10.45
CA ASP A 162 -4.57 5.96 10.62
C ASP A 162 -5.03 5.02 11.75
N PRO A 163 -5.23 3.72 11.52
CA PRO A 163 -5.05 2.99 10.26
C PRO A 163 -6.10 3.34 9.19
N LEU A 164 -5.65 3.47 7.95
CA LEU A 164 -6.48 3.74 6.76
C LEU A 164 -6.88 2.44 6.07
N LYS A 165 -8.14 2.32 5.65
CA LYS A 165 -8.59 1.15 4.85
C LYS A 165 -8.40 1.40 3.35
N ARG A 166 -8.15 0.32 2.59
CA ARG A 166 -8.09 0.43 1.12
C ARG A 166 -9.41 0.93 0.56
N GLY A 167 -9.36 1.80 -0.44
CA GLY A 167 -10.53 2.46 -1.03
C GLY A 167 -11.20 3.53 -0.15
N GLU A 168 -10.68 3.82 1.05
CA GLU A 168 -11.10 4.94 1.89
C GLU A 168 -10.19 6.16 1.63
N ASP A 169 -10.78 7.36 1.62
CA ASP A 169 -10.05 8.61 1.38
C ASP A 169 -9.48 9.16 2.70
N CYS A 170 -8.16 9.30 2.76
CA CYS A 170 -7.42 10.00 3.82
C CYS A 170 -7.05 11.40 3.35
N GLU A 171 -6.97 12.35 4.29
CA GLU A 171 -6.35 13.65 4.05
C GLU A 171 -5.01 13.70 4.79
N LEU A 172 -3.93 14.01 4.07
CA LEU A 172 -2.67 14.45 4.65
C LEU A 172 -2.72 15.98 4.76
N ASN A 173 -2.46 16.52 5.95
CA ASN A 173 -2.22 17.94 6.19
C ASN A 173 -0.80 18.12 6.76
N LEU A 174 -0.10 19.19 6.39
CA LEU A 174 1.19 19.58 6.97
C LEU A 174 1.53 21.06 6.72
N ASN A 175 2.49 21.57 7.49
CA ASN A 175 3.10 22.88 7.29
C ASN A 175 4.57 22.73 6.86
N VAL A 176 5.01 23.63 5.99
CA VAL A 176 6.43 23.86 5.67
C VAL A 176 6.79 25.27 6.15
N THR A 177 8.06 25.55 6.41
CA THR A 177 8.57 26.90 6.72
C THR A 177 9.94 27.09 6.10
N ASP A 178 10.31 28.30 5.71
CA ASP A 178 11.68 28.65 5.36
C ASP A 178 12.18 29.80 6.26
N ILE A 179 13.49 29.92 6.40
CA ILE A 179 14.18 31.02 7.08
C ILE A 179 14.75 32.05 6.08
N ASP A 180 14.75 31.76 4.78
CA ASP A 180 14.97 32.77 3.74
C ASP A 180 13.68 33.59 3.52
N PRO A 181 13.69 34.92 3.76
CA PRO A 181 12.50 35.77 3.59
C PRO A 181 12.10 35.98 2.12
N LEU A 182 12.88 35.49 1.16
CA LEU A 182 12.61 35.53 -0.27
C LEU A 182 11.84 34.30 -0.76
N THR A 183 11.89 33.19 -0.02
CA THR A 183 11.08 32.00 -0.29
C THR A 183 9.64 32.32 0.08
N ILE A 184 8.80 32.55 -0.92
CA ILE A 184 7.36 32.76 -0.72
C ILE A 184 6.64 31.40 -0.73
N PRO A 185 5.63 31.18 0.14
CA PRO A 185 4.99 29.88 0.28
C PRO A 185 4.42 29.35 -1.04
N GLU A 186 3.87 30.23 -1.89
CA GLU A 186 3.22 29.91 -3.17
C GLU A 186 4.14 29.16 -4.14
N ASN A 187 5.46 29.36 -4.06
CA ASN A 187 6.44 28.71 -4.95
C ASN A 187 6.98 27.37 -4.41
N ILE A 188 6.65 26.98 -3.17
CA ILE A 188 7.07 25.69 -2.61
C ILE A 188 6.21 24.56 -3.20
N THR A 189 6.86 23.49 -3.65
CA THR A 189 6.21 22.26 -4.11
C THR A 189 6.41 21.16 -3.08
N VAL A 190 5.33 20.65 -2.49
CA VAL A 190 5.39 19.49 -1.57
C VAL A 190 4.86 18.23 -2.25
N THR A 191 5.60 17.12 -2.15
CA THR A 191 5.26 15.83 -2.76
C THR A 191 5.33 14.70 -1.74
N LEU A 192 4.24 13.96 -1.60
CA LEU A 192 4.17 12.69 -0.88
C LEU A 192 4.55 11.53 -1.82
N LYS A 193 5.50 10.70 -1.39
CA LYS A 193 5.89 9.43 -2.04
C LYS A 193 5.60 8.27 -1.08
N LEU A 194 4.73 7.36 -1.50
CA LEU A 194 4.36 6.18 -0.71
C LEU A 194 5.07 4.94 -1.24
N GLN A 195 5.68 4.16 -0.35
CA GLN A 195 6.26 2.85 -0.64
C GLN A 195 5.55 1.77 0.19
N ALA A 196 5.00 0.79 -0.50
CA ALA A 196 4.28 -0.34 0.08
C ALA A 196 5.21 -1.34 0.79
N PRO A 197 4.70 -2.20 1.70
CA PRO A 197 5.49 -3.21 2.42
C PRO A 197 6.29 -4.19 1.54
N ASN A 198 5.87 -4.41 0.30
CA ASN A 198 6.56 -5.25 -0.68
C ASN A 198 7.71 -4.51 -1.41
N GLY A 199 7.97 -3.24 -1.08
CA GLY A 199 8.96 -2.37 -1.71
C GLY A 199 8.47 -1.62 -2.96
N GLN A 200 7.23 -1.83 -3.41
CA GLN A 200 6.65 -1.13 -4.55
C GLN A 200 6.40 0.35 -4.22
N ASN A 201 6.93 1.25 -5.05
CA ASN A 201 6.60 2.67 -4.99
C ASN A 201 5.27 2.92 -5.70
N LEU A 202 4.40 3.73 -5.09
CA LEU A 202 3.19 4.26 -5.71
C LEU A 202 3.53 5.55 -6.50
N THR A 203 2.61 6.01 -7.34
CA THR A 203 2.72 7.30 -8.03
C THR A 203 2.87 8.44 -7.01
N PRO A 204 3.88 9.33 -7.14
CA PRO A 204 4.01 10.49 -6.27
C PRO A 204 2.78 11.42 -6.33
N LEU A 205 2.42 11.99 -5.20
CA LEU A 205 1.26 12.86 -5.03
C LEU A 205 1.71 14.25 -4.60
N THR A 206 1.62 15.23 -5.50
CA THR A 206 1.82 16.64 -5.15
C THR A 206 0.66 17.13 -4.29
N LEU A 207 0.97 17.78 -3.17
CA LEU A 207 -0.01 18.40 -2.28
C LEU A 207 -0.52 19.71 -2.89
N THR A 208 -1.74 20.09 -2.53
CA THR A 208 -2.28 21.43 -2.77
C THR A 208 -1.53 22.41 -1.87
N ASN A 209 -1.03 23.50 -2.44
CA ASN A 209 -0.54 24.66 -1.71
C ASN A 209 -1.72 25.58 -1.38
N ASN A 210 -1.80 26.08 -0.15
CA ASN A 210 -2.86 26.98 0.31
C ASN A 210 -2.42 28.46 0.38
N ASP A 211 -1.24 28.77 -0.16
CA ASP A 211 -0.60 30.11 -0.19
C ASP A 211 -0.28 30.70 1.20
N ASP A 212 -0.37 29.90 2.27
CA ASP A 212 -0.23 30.32 3.67
C ASP A 212 0.75 29.47 4.51
N TRP A 213 1.68 28.79 3.82
CA TRP A 213 2.62 27.78 4.35
C TRP A 213 1.99 26.43 4.76
N THR A 214 0.67 26.26 4.63
CA THR A 214 0.00 24.96 4.80
C THR A 214 -0.18 24.24 3.47
N PHE A 215 -0.10 22.90 3.52
CA PHE A 215 -0.21 22.01 2.37
C PHE A 215 -1.13 20.85 2.72
N SER A 216 -2.06 20.51 1.82
CA SER A 216 -3.01 19.40 2.05
C SER A 216 -3.19 18.51 0.83
N ARG A 217 -3.55 17.24 1.06
CA ARG A 217 -3.90 16.30 -0.01
C ARG A 217 -4.84 15.19 0.44
N THR A 218 -6.01 15.12 -0.19
CA THR A 218 -6.83 13.91 -0.19
C THR A 218 -6.22 12.84 -1.10
N PHE A 219 -6.10 11.61 -0.59
CA PHE A 219 -5.62 10.43 -1.32
C PHE A 219 -6.25 9.15 -0.74
N SER A 220 -6.30 8.10 -1.55
CA SER A 220 -6.77 6.77 -1.15
C SER A 220 -5.80 5.70 -1.68
N ILE A 221 -5.74 4.55 -0.99
CA ILE A 221 -4.96 3.40 -1.44
C ILE A 221 -5.86 2.45 -2.24
N GLU A 222 -5.46 2.11 -3.46
CA GLU A 222 -6.24 1.23 -4.34
C GLU A 222 -6.41 -0.19 -3.72
N ILE A 223 -7.57 -0.82 -3.98
CA ILE A 223 -7.93 -2.12 -3.39
C ILE A 223 -7.05 -3.29 -3.82
N ASP A 224 -6.25 -3.16 -4.88
CA ASP A 224 -5.30 -4.17 -5.35
C ASP A 224 -3.91 -4.07 -4.67
N ARG A 225 -3.73 -3.13 -3.74
CA ARG A 225 -2.46 -2.86 -3.06
C ARG A 225 -2.36 -3.71 -1.77
N PRO A 226 -1.14 -4.12 -1.35
CA PRO A 226 -0.97 -4.96 -0.17
C PRO A 226 -1.29 -4.20 1.13
N VAL A 227 -1.80 -4.90 2.14
CA VAL A 227 -1.93 -4.37 3.52
C VAL A 227 -0.58 -4.23 4.23
N GLY A 228 -0.53 -3.41 5.27
CA GLY A 228 0.58 -3.23 6.19
C GLY A 228 1.08 -1.79 6.27
N ILE A 229 2.26 -1.61 6.88
CA ILE A 229 2.85 -0.28 7.14
C ILE A 229 3.54 0.25 5.87
N TYR A 230 2.98 1.33 5.30
CA TYR A 230 3.56 2.04 4.16
C TYR A 230 4.57 3.06 4.67
N LYS A 231 5.74 3.14 4.00
CA LYS A 231 6.68 4.24 4.23
C LYS A 231 6.21 5.47 3.45
N ALA A 232 5.92 6.55 4.16
CA ALA A 232 5.65 7.85 3.59
C ALA A 232 6.93 8.70 3.59
N THR A 233 7.38 9.12 2.41
CA THR A 233 8.47 10.08 2.26
C THR A 233 7.87 11.38 1.73
N ILE A 234 8.01 12.46 2.48
CA ILE A 234 7.49 13.79 2.14
C ILE A 234 8.69 14.65 1.77
N GLU A 235 8.69 15.19 0.56
CA GLU A 235 9.71 16.11 0.06
C GLU A 235 9.09 17.48 -0.16
N ALA A 236 9.79 18.54 0.24
CA ALA A 236 9.42 19.92 -0.04
C ALA A 236 10.57 20.59 -0.80
N GLU A 237 10.27 21.13 -1.97
CA GLU A 237 11.22 21.78 -2.88
C GLU A 237 10.85 23.26 -3.00
N ASP A 238 11.85 24.15 -2.88
CA ASP A 238 11.66 25.60 -3.00
C ASP A 238 11.86 26.12 -4.43
N GLN A 239 11.76 27.44 -4.59
CA GLN A 239 11.95 28.14 -5.87
C GLN A 239 13.40 28.15 -6.40
N TYR A 240 14.36 27.66 -5.61
CA TYR A 240 15.79 27.59 -5.93
C TYR A 240 16.26 26.14 -6.18
N GLY A 241 15.42 25.14 -5.92
CA GLY A 241 15.73 23.71 -6.05
C GLY A 241 16.33 23.08 -4.80
N ALA A 242 16.21 23.73 -3.63
CA ALA A 242 16.60 23.17 -2.35
C ALA A 242 15.50 22.24 -1.82
N ILE A 243 15.88 20.99 -1.49
CA ILE A 243 14.93 19.91 -1.18
C ILE A 243 15.06 19.46 0.28
N ALA A 244 13.98 19.62 1.03
CA ALA A 244 13.76 19.01 2.33
C ALA A 244 13.28 17.56 2.19
N THR A 245 13.49 16.72 3.20
CA THR A 245 12.89 15.37 3.24
C THR A 245 12.55 14.95 4.66
N TYR A 246 11.28 14.58 4.88
CA TYR A 246 10.79 13.95 6.10
C TYR A 246 10.29 12.53 5.79
N ILE A 247 10.45 11.60 6.75
CA ILE A 247 10.06 10.20 6.58
C ILE A 247 9.19 9.78 7.77
N THR A 248 7.99 9.31 7.47
CA THR A 248 7.01 8.78 8.42
C THR A 248 6.36 7.50 7.84
N SER A 249 5.27 7.03 8.43
CA SER A 249 4.52 5.86 7.97
C SER A 249 3.02 6.00 8.23
N ILE A 250 2.23 5.27 7.45
CA ILE A 250 0.78 5.07 7.63
C ILE A 250 0.48 3.58 7.59
N ASN A 251 -0.41 3.08 8.44
CA ASN A 251 -0.83 1.68 8.45
C ASN A 251 -2.04 1.47 7.53
N ILE A 252 -1.92 0.58 6.56
CA ILE A 252 -2.99 0.28 5.60
C ILE A 252 -3.65 -1.06 5.94
N GLU A 253 -4.95 -1.03 6.20
CA GLU A 253 -5.74 -2.19 6.60
C GLU A 253 -6.73 -2.66 5.52
N ASN A 254 -7.12 -3.93 5.65
CA ASN A 254 -8.13 -4.58 4.82
C ASN A 254 -9.55 -4.14 5.21
N ASN A 255 -10.47 -4.19 4.25
CA ASN A 255 -11.90 -4.11 4.51
C ASN A 255 -12.46 -5.46 4.94
N GLU A 256 -13.00 -5.55 6.15
CA GLU A 256 -13.68 -6.78 6.59
C GLU A 256 -14.95 -7.05 5.72
N PRO A 257 -15.17 -8.29 5.26
CA PRO A 257 -16.34 -8.65 4.45
C PRO A 257 -17.62 -8.52 5.29
N LYS A 258 -18.76 -8.36 4.62
CA LYS A 258 -20.06 -8.14 5.27
C LYS A 258 -21.04 -9.24 4.91
N ILE A 259 -21.75 -9.75 5.92
CA ILE A 259 -22.79 -10.77 5.78
C ILE A 259 -24.13 -10.06 6.00
N HIS A 260 -24.90 -9.88 4.93
CA HIS A 260 -26.18 -9.16 4.99
C HIS A 260 -27.33 -10.07 5.38
N ASN A 261 -27.35 -11.31 4.86
CA ASN A 261 -28.39 -12.29 5.13
C ASN A 261 -27.94 -13.70 4.71
N TYR A 262 -28.67 -14.73 5.14
CA TYR A 262 -28.59 -16.07 4.59
C TYR A 262 -29.96 -16.76 4.62
N TRP A 263 -30.09 -17.83 3.84
CA TRP A 263 -31.29 -18.65 3.77
C TRP A 263 -30.92 -20.13 3.88
N ILE A 264 -31.87 -20.93 4.38
CA ILE A 264 -31.74 -22.39 4.48
C ILE A 264 -32.99 -23.02 3.89
N ASN A 265 -32.84 -23.83 2.85
CA ASN A 265 -33.96 -24.38 2.07
C ASN A 265 -34.95 -23.29 1.63
N THR A 266 -34.43 -22.14 1.19
CA THR A 266 -35.14 -20.88 0.84
C THR A 266 -35.81 -20.13 2.00
N LEU A 267 -35.81 -20.65 3.22
CA LEU A 267 -36.38 -20.00 4.41
C LEU A 267 -35.43 -18.94 4.98
N THR A 268 -35.98 -17.85 5.51
CA THR A 268 -35.21 -16.77 6.17
C THR A 268 -34.84 -17.14 7.60
N ILE A 269 -33.87 -16.39 8.16
CA ILE A 269 -33.42 -16.50 9.57
C ILE A 269 -34.58 -16.31 10.58
N GLU A 270 -35.66 -15.63 10.21
CA GLU A 270 -36.84 -15.46 11.09
C GLU A 270 -37.73 -16.71 11.14
N GLN A 271 -37.83 -17.47 10.05
CA GLN A 271 -38.78 -18.59 9.90
C GLN A 271 -38.28 -19.84 10.63
N GLN A 272 -39.15 -20.59 11.32
CA GLN A 272 -38.72 -21.84 11.97
C GLN A 272 -38.35 -22.89 10.92
N ILE A 273 -37.12 -23.43 11.00
CA ILE A 273 -36.60 -24.42 10.06
C ILE A 273 -36.75 -25.80 10.67
N SER A 274 -37.40 -26.71 9.96
CA SER A 274 -37.47 -28.13 10.33
C SER A 274 -37.42 -28.98 9.07
N VAL A 275 -36.56 -30.00 9.09
CA VAL A 275 -36.15 -30.79 7.91
C VAL A 275 -36.11 -32.25 8.33
N ASN A 276 -36.52 -33.18 7.46
CA ASN A 276 -36.53 -34.60 7.81
C ASN A 276 -35.11 -35.17 7.68
N TYR A 277 -34.79 -36.16 8.50
CA TYR A 277 -33.56 -36.94 8.33
C TYR A 277 -33.59 -37.65 6.97
N GLY A 278 -32.57 -37.40 6.14
CA GLY A 278 -32.49 -37.82 4.74
C GLY A 278 -32.79 -36.70 3.71
N ASP A 279 -33.37 -35.57 4.13
CA ASP A 279 -33.44 -34.36 3.30
C ASP A 279 -32.14 -33.53 3.44
N ASP A 280 -31.80 -32.72 2.43
CA ASP A 280 -30.62 -31.85 2.46
C ASP A 280 -30.90 -30.48 3.13
N LEU A 281 -29.86 -29.89 3.73
CA LEU A 281 -29.82 -28.47 4.14
C LEU A 281 -29.03 -27.67 3.11
N ILE A 282 -29.72 -26.88 2.30
CA ILE A 282 -29.17 -26.02 1.25
C ILE A 282 -29.07 -24.60 1.78
N PHE A 283 -27.84 -24.12 2.01
CA PHE A 283 -27.53 -22.77 2.46
C PHE A 283 -27.20 -21.87 1.27
N THR A 284 -27.79 -20.68 1.23
CA THR A 284 -27.41 -19.57 0.34
C THR A 284 -27.14 -18.30 1.12
N PHE A 285 -26.27 -17.44 0.61
CA PHE A 285 -25.71 -16.31 1.37
C PHE A 285 -25.78 -15.01 0.55
N ASN A 286 -26.12 -13.91 1.22
CA ASN A 286 -25.94 -12.56 0.68
C ASN A 286 -24.77 -11.91 1.43
N VAL A 287 -23.63 -11.82 0.75
CA VAL A 287 -22.35 -11.35 1.29
C VAL A 287 -21.73 -10.35 0.33
N SER A 288 -20.99 -9.37 0.86
CA SER A 288 -20.24 -8.41 0.04
C SER A 288 -18.93 -8.05 0.70
N ASP A 289 -17.91 -7.84 -0.12
CA ASP A 289 -16.66 -7.19 0.26
C ASP A 289 -16.52 -5.91 -0.60
N VAL A 290 -15.90 -4.87 -0.04
CA VAL A 290 -15.54 -3.63 -0.76
C VAL A 290 -14.54 -3.95 -1.87
N GLU A 291 -13.65 -4.90 -1.62
CA GLU A 291 -12.54 -5.26 -2.50
C GLU A 291 -12.89 -6.46 -3.42
N ASN A 292 -14.04 -7.09 -3.19
CA ASN A 292 -14.55 -8.28 -3.87
C ASN A 292 -13.58 -9.49 -3.81
N THR A 293 -12.88 -9.66 -2.68
CA THR A 293 -11.85 -10.67 -2.44
C THR A 293 -12.30 -11.89 -1.62
N ILE A 294 -13.61 -12.06 -1.37
CA ILE A 294 -14.16 -13.18 -0.58
C ILE A 294 -13.70 -14.53 -1.15
N VAL A 295 -12.93 -15.30 -0.36
CA VAL A 295 -12.41 -16.62 -0.77
C VAL A 295 -13.23 -17.76 -0.17
N TYR A 296 -13.71 -17.65 1.07
CA TYR A 296 -14.37 -18.77 1.77
C TYR A 296 -15.67 -18.36 2.47
N ILE A 297 -16.64 -19.30 2.47
CA ILE A 297 -17.73 -19.31 3.45
C ILE A 297 -17.63 -20.60 4.27
N THR A 298 -17.74 -20.45 5.59
CA THR A 298 -17.83 -21.56 6.54
C THR A 298 -19.19 -21.56 7.22
N VAL A 299 -19.89 -22.69 7.18
CA VAL A 299 -21.04 -22.98 8.05
C VAL A 299 -20.55 -23.88 9.18
N SER A 300 -20.82 -23.47 10.41
CA SER A 300 -20.55 -24.24 11.63
C SER A 300 -21.86 -24.51 12.36
N LEU A 301 -22.19 -25.77 12.57
CA LEU A 301 -23.39 -26.22 13.26
C LEU A 301 -23.01 -26.77 14.64
N LEU A 302 -23.77 -26.39 15.67
CA LEU A 302 -23.57 -26.82 17.06
C LEU A 302 -24.79 -27.58 17.58
N ASP A 303 -24.62 -28.82 18.06
CA ASP A 303 -25.73 -29.60 18.65
C ASP A 303 -25.96 -29.32 20.15
N GLU A 304 -27.05 -29.85 20.72
CA GLU A 304 -27.37 -29.76 22.15
C GLU A 304 -26.29 -30.36 23.07
N ASN A 305 -25.38 -31.21 22.55
CA ASN A 305 -24.30 -31.87 23.30
C ASN A 305 -22.97 -31.08 23.25
N ASN A 306 -22.90 -29.99 22.48
CA ASN A 306 -21.71 -29.20 22.14
C ASN A 306 -20.75 -29.86 21.11
N ASN A 307 -21.25 -30.77 20.27
CA ASN A 307 -20.54 -31.25 19.09
C ASN A 307 -20.62 -30.20 17.97
N TRP A 308 -19.49 -29.94 17.32
CA TRP A 308 -19.39 -29.03 16.17
C TRP A 308 -19.28 -29.82 14.87
N TYR A 309 -20.14 -29.51 13.90
CA TYR A 309 -20.00 -29.91 12.50
C TYR A 309 -19.64 -28.66 11.68
N ASN A 310 -18.46 -28.64 11.06
CA ASN A 310 -17.96 -27.48 10.32
C ASN A 310 -17.68 -27.85 8.87
N ILE A 311 -18.16 -27.03 7.94
CA ILE A 311 -17.94 -27.18 6.50
C ILE A 311 -17.55 -25.82 5.88
N THR A 312 -16.45 -25.82 5.15
CA THR A 312 -15.89 -24.63 4.49
C THR A 312 -15.79 -24.89 2.99
N ASN A 313 -16.35 -24.00 2.18
CA ASN A 313 -16.30 -24.06 0.72
C ASN A 313 -15.74 -22.75 0.15
N ASN A 314 -15.11 -22.83 -1.02
CA ASN A 314 -14.68 -21.66 -1.79
C ASN A 314 -15.91 -20.85 -2.21
N TYR A 315 -15.92 -19.55 -1.93
CA TYR A 315 -17.02 -18.68 -2.31
C TYR A 315 -17.11 -18.51 -3.83
N ASN A 316 -18.33 -18.55 -4.34
CA ASN A 316 -18.68 -18.10 -5.68
C ASN A 316 -20.04 -17.38 -5.60
N PRO A 317 -20.27 -16.30 -6.38
CA PRO A 317 -21.59 -15.67 -6.46
C PRO A 317 -22.67 -16.68 -6.86
N ASN A 318 -23.76 -16.74 -6.09
CA ASN A 318 -24.84 -17.72 -6.21
C ASN A 318 -24.45 -19.18 -5.90
N MET A 319 -23.41 -19.42 -5.10
CA MET A 319 -23.14 -20.76 -4.58
C MET A 319 -24.26 -21.25 -3.66
N GLU A 320 -24.49 -22.57 -3.70
CA GLU A 320 -25.24 -23.31 -2.68
C GLU A 320 -24.24 -24.15 -1.88
N LEU A 321 -24.30 -24.06 -0.55
CA LEU A 321 -23.56 -24.95 0.35
C LEU A 321 -24.55 -25.98 0.88
N ILE A 322 -24.33 -27.26 0.55
CA ILE A 322 -25.24 -28.35 0.88
C ILE A 322 -24.65 -29.18 2.03
N ILE A 323 -25.44 -29.40 3.09
CA ILE A 323 -25.12 -30.31 4.19
C ILE A 323 -26.19 -31.39 4.23
N ARG A 324 -25.79 -32.67 4.16
CA ARG A 324 -26.72 -33.79 4.26
C ARG A 324 -27.14 -33.98 5.70
N THR A 325 -28.43 -34.10 5.97
CA THR A 325 -28.86 -34.44 7.35
C THR A 325 -28.45 -35.85 7.77
N GLU A 326 -28.09 -36.74 6.83
CA GLU A 326 -27.46 -38.04 7.11
C GLU A 326 -26.11 -37.94 7.84
N GLU A 327 -25.40 -36.81 7.69
CA GLU A 327 -24.11 -36.54 8.33
C GLU A 327 -24.26 -35.91 9.72
N LEU A 328 -25.50 -35.64 10.14
CA LEU A 328 -25.87 -34.96 11.38
C LEU A 328 -26.76 -35.87 12.25
N ILE A 329 -26.66 -35.72 13.58
CA ILE A 329 -27.64 -36.37 14.46
C ILE A 329 -29.01 -35.70 14.35
N SER A 330 -30.08 -36.49 14.48
CA SER A 330 -31.44 -35.97 14.66
C SER A 330 -31.56 -35.24 16.00
N GLY A 331 -32.19 -34.06 16.01
CA GLY A 331 -32.19 -33.17 17.17
C GLY A 331 -32.24 -31.69 16.77
N VAL A 332 -31.74 -30.83 17.66
CA VAL A 332 -31.59 -29.39 17.43
C VAL A 332 -30.14 -29.05 17.11
N TRP A 333 -29.95 -28.17 16.13
CA TRP A 333 -28.67 -27.60 15.74
C TRP A 333 -28.75 -26.07 15.68
N TYR A 334 -27.71 -25.39 16.15
CA TYR A 334 -27.54 -23.95 16.09
C TYR A 334 -26.56 -23.55 14.98
N VAL A 335 -26.95 -22.64 14.11
CA VAL A 335 -26.16 -22.18 12.95
C VAL A 335 -25.27 -20.99 13.32
N TYR A 336 -24.00 -21.10 12.95
CA TYR A 336 -23.03 -20.01 12.88
C TYR A 336 -22.44 -19.95 11.47
N ILE A 337 -22.25 -18.74 10.95
CA ILE A 337 -21.69 -18.51 9.60
C ILE A 337 -20.53 -17.53 9.71
N SER A 338 -19.41 -17.85 9.05
CA SER A 338 -18.30 -16.91 8.88
C SER A 338 -17.86 -16.83 7.42
N VAL A 339 -17.48 -15.62 7.02
CA VAL A 339 -16.95 -15.30 5.69
C VAL A 339 -15.50 -14.85 5.83
N THR A 340 -14.64 -15.30 4.93
CA THR A 340 -13.22 -15.00 4.93
C THR A 340 -12.77 -14.54 3.55
N ASP A 341 -12.03 -13.43 3.54
CA ASP A 341 -11.43 -12.81 2.34
C ASP A 341 -10.03 -13.35 2.01
N ALA A 342 -9.34 -12.71 1.06
CA ALA A 342 -8.02 -13.13 0.58
C ALA A 342 -6.86 -12.75 1.51
N ASP A 343 -6.99 -11.66 2.28
CA ASP A 343 -5.99 -11.24 3.28
C ASP A 343 -6.25 -11.87 4.67
N GLY A 344 -7.36 -12.59 4.81
CA GLY A 344 -7.66 -13.48 5.93
C GLY A 344 -8.52 -12.86 7.05
N ALA A 345 -9.18 -11.72 6.84
CA ALA A 345 -10.12 -11.20 7.84
C ALA A 345 -11.40 -12.05 7.87
N ILE A 346 -12.04 -12.14 9.05
CA ILE A 346 -13.13 -13.11 9.30
C ILE A 346 -14.32 -12.45 10.00
N THR A 347 -15.31 -12.07 9.20
CA THR A 347 -16.62 -11.63 9.71
C THR A 347 -17.48 -12.84 10.07
N ARG A 348 -18.15 -12.77 11.23
CA ARG A 348 -19.11 -13.77 11.70
C ARG A 348 -20.51 -13.18 11.75
N PHE A 349 -21.51 -13.99 11.45
CA PHE A 349 -22.92 -13.61 11.62
C PHE A 349 -23.36 -13.75 13.08
N ASP A 350 -22.67 -13.01 13.96
CA ASP A 350 -22.94 -12.88 15.41
C ASP A 350 -23.05 -11.38 15.80
N ALA A 351 -23.25 -10.50 14.81
CA ALA A 351 -23.02 -9.06 14.91
C ALA A 351 -24.04 -8.26 15.75
N ASP A 352 -25.08 -8.90 16.28
CA ASP A 352 -26.02 -8.29 17.22
C ASP A 352 -26.35 -9.26 18.36
N ILE A 353 -26.00 -8.88 19.59
CA ILE A 353 -26.16 -9.68 20.82
C ILE A 353 -27.64 -9.94 21.15
N SER A 354 -28.56 -9.26 20.46
CA SER A 354 -30.02 -9.48 20.54
C SER A 354 -30.54 -10.70 19.76
N ILE A 355 -29.77 -11.26 18.82
CA ILE A 355 -30.20 -12.36 17.95
C ILE A 355 -29.55 -13.68 18.39
N ALA A 356 -30.37 -14.63 18.85
CA ALA A 356 -29.90 -15.98 19.17
C ALA A 356 -29.49 -16.74 17.89
N PRO A 357 -28.46 -17.60 17.93
CA PRO A 357 -28.00 -18.37 16.77
C PRO A 357 -29.13 -19.27 16.25
N LYS A 358 -29.21 -19.44 14.93
CA LYS A 358 -30.45 -19.94 14.32
C LYS A 358 -30.68 -21.42 14.61
N GLU A 359 -31.81 -21.73 15.22
CA GLU A 359 -32.28 -23.10 15.43
C GLU A 359 -32.73 -23.76 14.11
N ILE A 360 -32.17 -24.94 13.83
CA ILE A 360 -32.67 -25.95 12.88
C ILE A 360 -33.07 -27.19 13.67
N ARG A 361 -34.23 -27.78 13.37
CA ARG A 361 -34.64 -29.09 13.89
C ARG A 361 -34.59 -30.17 12.81
N ILE A 362 -33.76 -31.18 13.01
CA ILE A 362 -33.73 -32.40 12.19
C ILE A 362 -34.70 -33.42 12.79
N ILE A 363 -35.75 -33.75 12.05
CA ILE A 363 -36.81 -34.69 12.47
C ILE A 363 -36.36 -36.13 12.14
N PRO A 364 -36.26 -37.04 13.13
CA PRO A 364 -35.84 -38.42 12.86
C PRO A 364 -36.85 -39.17 11.99
N ASP A 365 -36.36 -39.95 11.03
CA ASP A 365 -37.19 -40.85 10.22
C ASP A 365 -37.63 -42.09 11.01
N LEU A 366 -38.64 -41.88 11.85
CA LEU A 366 -39.34 -42.93 12.58
C LEU A 366 -40.19 -43.84 11.67
N ILE A 367 -40.26 -43.59 10.36
CA ILE A 367 -41.10 -44.35 9.43
C ILE A 367 -40.28 -45.44 8.73
N SER A 368 -39.08 -45.17 8.23
CA SER A 368 -38.26 -46.22 7.58
C SER A 368 -37.77 -47.29 8.57
N GLU A 369 -37.30 -46.90 9.76
CA GLU A 369 -36.85 -47.85 10.79
C GLU A 369 -37.98 -48.78 11.27
N ASN A 370 -39.21 -48.24 11.35
CA ASN A 370 -40.39 -49.02 11.72
C ASN A 370 -41.07 -49.72 10.52
N LEU A 371 -40.72 -49.40 9.28
CA LEU A 371 -41.36 -49.98 8.10
C LEU A 371 -41.31 -51.52 8.05
N PRO A 372 -40.19 -52.20 8.41
CA PRO A 372 -40.14 -53.66 8.51
C PRO A 372 -41.13 -54.22 9.54
N TRP A 373 -41.28 -53.55 10.68
CA TRP A 373 -42.22 -53.95 11.74
C TRP A 373 -43.67 -53.70 11.33
N ILE A 374 -43.98 -52.53 10.75
CA ILE A 374 -45.30 -52.19 10.23
C ILE A 374 -45.71 -53.17 9.12
N ALA A 375 -44.79 -53.53 8.22
CA ALA A 375 -45.01 -54.55 7.19
C ALA A 375 -45.21 -55.95 7.78
N LEU A 376 -44.44 -56.33 8.81
CA LEU A 376 -44.57 -57.62 9.49
C LEU A 376 -45.90 -57.75 10.25
N PHE A 377 -46.32 -56.72 11.00
CA PHE A 377 -47.62 -56.72 11.69
C PHE A 377 -48.80 -56.65 10.71
N SER A 378 -48.69 -55.87 9.63
CA SER A 378 -49.71 -55.83 8.57
C SER A 378 -49.81 -57.17 7.83
N GLY A 379 -48.67 -57.80 7.53
CA GLY A 379 -48.59 -59.12 6.92
C GLY A 379 -49.16 -60.22 7.82
N LEU A 380 -48.90 -60.17 9.12
CA LEU A 380 -49.53 -61.05 10.12
C LEU A 380 -51.04 -60.85 10.17
N GLY A 381 -51.54 -59.62 10.22
CA GLY A 381 -52.97 -59.32 10.22
C GLY A 381 -53.69 -59.88 8.98
N ILE A 382 -53.14 -59.62 7.79
CA ILE A 382 -53.65 -60.16 6.52
C ILE A 382 -53.57 -61.69 6.51
N GLY A 383 -52.44 -62.27 6.93
CA GLY A 383 -52.23 -63.71 7.00
C GLY A 383 -53.20 -64.43 7.94
N ILE A 384 -53.52 -63.85 9.10
CA ILE A 384 -54.51 -64.36 10.05
C ILE A 384 -55.91 -64.32 9.43
N ILE A 385 -56.30 -63.21 8.78
CA ILE A 385 -57.61 -63.08 8.12
C ILE A 385 -57.76 -64.13 7.00
N PHE A 386 -56.75 -64.31 6.15
CA PHE A 386 -56.76 -65.36 5.12
C PHE A 386 -56.76 -66.78 5.73
N GLY A 387 -56.01 -67.00 6.81
CA GLY A 387 -55.98 -68.28 7.54
C GLY A 387 -57.35 -68.68 8.08
N PHE A 388 -58.06 -67.76 8.75
CA PHE A 388 -59.42 -68.00 9.22
C PHE A 388 -60.41 -68.24 8.07
N ALA A 389 -60.34 -67.46 6.99
CA ALA A 389 -61.21 -67.65 5.82
C ALA A 389 -60.99 -69.02 5.15
N PHE A 390 -59.74 -69.47 5.02
CA PHE A 390 -59.41 -70.76 4.42
C PHE A 390 -59.76 -71.94 5.33
N GLY A 391 -59.56 -71.80 6.64
CA GLY A 391 -59.99 -72.81 7.63
C GLY A 391 -61.51 -72.98 7.67
N TYR A 392 -62.25 -71.88 7.74
CA TYR A 392 -63.72 -71.89 7.84
C TYR A 392 -64.40 -72.42 6.57
N SER A 393 -63.88 -72.09 5.39
CA SER A 393 -64.41 -72.62 4.12
C SER A 393 -64.21 -74.14 3.99
N ARG A 394 -63.11 -74.69 4.52
CA ARG A 394 -62.82 -76.13 4.46
C ARG A 394 -63.70 -76.97 5.39
N TYR A 395 -64.12 -76.42 6.53
CA TYR A 395 -64.95 -77.14 7.52
C TYR A 395 -66.40 -77.39 7.06
N LYS A 396 -66.90 -76.65 6.06
CA LYS A 396 -68.31 -76.72 5.61
C LYS A 396 -68.52 -77.50 4.31
N SER A 397 -67.51 -78.21 3.81
CA SER A 397 -67.44 -78.72 2.44
C SER A 397 -67.75 -80.23 2.25
N THR A 398 -68.46 -80.87 3.18
CA THR A 398 -68.76 -82.33 3.13
C THR A 398 -70.24 -82.67 3.31
N SER A 399 -71.13 -81.95 2.60
CA SER A 399 -72.57 -82.30 2.49
C SER A 399 -73.14 -82.12 1.07
N SER A 400 -73.39 -83.24 0.39
CA SER A 400 -74.44 -83.48 -0.64
C SER A 400 -74.76 -82.45 -1.76
N THR A 401 -74.28 -82.77 -2.97
CA THR A 401 -75.09 -83.15 -4.16
C THR A 401 -76.18 -82.22 -4.76
N LYS A 402 -75.89 -81.70 -5.98
CA LYS A 402 -76.74 -81.45 -7.19
C LYS A 402 -78.16 -80.83 -7.08
N ILE A 403 -78.46 -79.85 -7.97
CA ILE A 403 -79.63 -79.89 -8.90
C ILE A 403 -79.46 -78.91 -10.11
N SER A 404 -80.44 -78.88 -11.02
CA SER A 404 -80.40 -78.45 -12.44
C SER A 404 -80.26 -76.94 -12.76
N LYS A 405 -80.13 -76.67 -14.07
CA LYS A 405 -80.10 -75.39 -14.80
C LYS A 405 -81.47 -74.66 -14.79
N GLU A 406 -81.47 -73.33 -14.92
CA GLU A 406 -81.95 -72.67 -16.15
C GLU A 406 -81.41 -71.23 -16.34
N LYS A 407 -81.89 -70.45 -17.33
CA LYS A 407 -81.32 -69.17 -17.80
C LYS A 407 -82.28 -67.97 -17.68
N GLN A 408 -81.77 -66.79 -17.31
CA GLN A 408 -82.05 -65.47 -17.93
C GLN A 408 -81.02 -64.44 -17.38
N GLN A 409 -80.17 -63.84 -18.23
CA GLN A 409 -80.31 -62.59 -19.00
C GLN A 409 -79.92 -61.29 -18.25
N LYS A 410 -78.84 -60.64 -18.75
CA LYS A 410 -78.54 -59.17 -18.72
C LYS A 410 -78.29 -58.52 -17.33
N ALA A 411 -77.32 -57.59 -17.16
CA ALA A 411 -76.30 -57.05 -18.06
C ALA A 411 -75.12 -56.37 -17.34
N SER A 412 -74.11 -55.97 -18.14
CA SER A 412 -73.12 -54.88 -17.92
C SER A 412 -71.67 -55.23 -17.51
N LYS A 413 -70.74 -54.50 -18.15
CA LYS A 413 -69.33 -54.18 -17.81
C LYS A 413 -68.36 -55.35 -17.49
N GLY A 414 -67.85 -55.99 -18.55
CA GLY A 414 -66.65 -56.84 -18.53
C GLY A 414 -65.35 -56.07 -18.82
N LYS A 415 -64.21 -56.59 -18.34
CA LYS A 415 -62.86 -55.95 -18.36
C LYS A 415 -62.14 -56.00 -19.71
N SER A 416 -61.07 -55.20 -19.80
CA SER A 416 -60.01 -55.22 -20.80
C SER A 416 -59.32 -56.58 -21.01
N LYS A 417 -58.82 -56.76 -22.24
CA LYS A 417 -57.85 -57.75 -22.79
C LYS A 417 -57.75 -57.41 -24.29
N LYS A 418 -56.66 -57.63 -25.05
CA LYS A 418 -55.34 -58.27 -24.80
C LYS A 418 -54.39 -57.85 -25.95
N ALA A 419 -53.07 -57.85 -25.74
CA ALA A 419 -52.12 -58.01 -26.87
C ALA A 419 -52.12 -59.48 -27.35
N PRO A 420 -51.69 -59.83 -28.59
CA PRO A 420 -50.24 -60.09 -28.78
C PRO A 420 -49.65 -59.99 -30.22
N LYS A 421 -48.31 -59.80 -30.30
CA LYS A 421 -47.32 -60.41 -31.25
C LYS A 421 -47.44 -60.14 -32.78
N GLN A 422 -46.35 -60.19 -33.57
CA GLN A 422 -44.92 -60.49 -33.31
C GLN A 422 -44.01 -59.42 -34.02
N THR A 423 -42.80 -59.57 -34.60
CA THR A 423 -41.97 -60.71 -35.06
C THR A 423 -40.45 -60.45 -34.84
N LYS A 424 -39.63 -60.41 -35.90
CA LYS A 424 -38.15 -60.26 -36.04
C LYS A 424 -37.83 -60.20 -37.58
N PRO A 425 -36.60 -59.96 -38.12
CA PRO A 425 -35.26 -60.34 -37.58
C PRO A 425 -34.02 -59.42 -37.88
N GLU A 426 -32.89 -59.68 -37.16
CA GLU A 426 -31.45 -59.62 -37.59
C GLU A 426 -30.78 -58.28 -38.10
N LYS A 427 -29.44 -58.06 -38.12
CA LYS A 427 -28.20 -58.84 -37.80
C LYS A 427 -26.90 -57.98 -37.61
N LYS A 428 -25.94 -58.43 -36.75
CA LYS A 428 -24.43 -58.23 -36.76
C LYS A 428 -23.83 -56.79 -36.66
N GLN A 429 -22.56 -56.50 -36.27
CA GLN A 429 -21.28 -57.19 -35.89
C GLN A 429 -20.77 -56.59 -34.52
N GLN A 430 -20.01 -57.19 -33.57
CA GLN A 430 -18.65 -57.82 -33.46
C GLN A 430 -17.47 -56.86 -33.77
N GLN A 431 -16.62 -56.35 -32.83
CA GLN A 431 -15.53 -56.92 -31.94
C GLN A 431 -14.24 -57.37 -32.69
N PRO A 432 -12.97 -57.29 -32.15
CA PRO A 432 -12.46 -57.48 -30.74
C PRO A 432 -11.49 -56.36 -30.18
N VAL A 433 -11.06 -56.25 -28.88
CA VAL A 433 -10.08 -56.94 -27.92
C VAL A 433 -8.57 -56.64 -28.24
N ASP A 434 -7.67 -56.21 -27.31
CA ASP A 434 -6.87 -56.84 -26.19
C ASP A 434 -6.34 -55.77 -25.17
N GLU A 435 -6.11 -55.96 -23.83
CA GLU A 435 -5.08 -56.69 -23.00
C GLU A 435 -3.64 -56.05 -23.03
N LYS A 436 -2.76 -55.94 -21.98
CA LYS A 436 -2.64 -56.43 -20.57
C LYS A 436 -1.70 -55.51 -19.65
N PRO A 437 -1.11 -55.85 -18.45
CA PRO A 437 -0.82 -54.88 -17.34
C PRO A 437 0.63 -54.90 -16.70
N ASP A 438 0.74 -54.61 -15.37
CA ASP A 438 1.89 -54.71 -14.40
C ASP A 438 2.84 -53.45 -14.27
N ASP A 439 3.42 -53.01 -13.12
CA ASP A 439 3.43 -53.44 -11.69
C ASP A 439 3.88 -52.32 -10.66
N LYS A 440 3.53 -52.46 -9.36
CA LYS A 440 4.16 -51.97 -8.07
C LYS A 440 4.55 -50.50 -7.67
N GLU A 441 4.16 -50.15 -6.40
CA GLU A 441 4.89 -49.50 -5.25
C GLU A 441 5.64 -48.14 -5.40
N ASP A 442 5.77 -47.22 -4.42
CA ASP A 442 5.21 -47.00 -3.05
C ASP A 442 5.54 -45.53 -2.58
N LYS A 443 4.96 -45.08 -1.44
CA LYS A 443 5.38 -43.99 -0.49
C LYS A 443 4.53 -42.72 -0.36
N THR A 444 3.63 -42.80 0.62
CA THR A 444 3.35 -41.85 1.72
C THR A 444 3.79 -40.38 1.64
N VAL A 445 2.83 -39.48 1.94
CA VAL A 445 3.06 -38.17 2.57
C VAL A 445 2.31 -38.15 3.90
N LYS A 446 2.91 -37.58 4.95
CA LYS A 446 2.26 -37.38 6.26
C LYS A 446 1.53 -36.04 6.30
N SER A 447 0.34 -36.00 6.91
CA SER A 447 -0.22 -34.78 7.49
C SER A 447 0.11 -34.73 8.99
N GLU A 448 0.67 -33.61 9.46
CA GLU A 448 0.83 -33.33 10.89
C GLU A 448 -0.22 -32.30 11.32
N THR A 449 -1.27 -32.76 12.01
CA THR A 449 -2.30 -31.88 12.56
C THR A 449 -1.75 -31.15 13.80
N LYS A 450 -1.33 -29.88 13.63
CA LYS A 450 -1.06 -28.99 14.76
C LYS A 450 -2.35 -28.36 15.26
N SER A 451 -2.67 -28.62 16.52
CA SER A 451 -3.78 -27.98 17.25
C SER A 451 -3.31 -26.74 18.01
N ASP A 452 -3.99 -25.60 17.83
CA ASP A 452 -3.80 -24.38 18.62
C ASP A 452 -4.89 -24.24 19.71
N PRO A 453 -4.79 -23.33 20.71
CA PRO A 453 -4.93 -23.79 22.10
C PRO A 453 -6.26 -23.44 22.77
N GLN A 454 -6.81 -24.40 23.52
CA GLN A 454 -7.99 -24.17 24.38
C GLN A 454 -7.67 -23.23 25.55
N ARG A 455 -8.32 -22.05 25.57
CA ARG A 455 -8.16 -21.03 26.63
C ARG A 455 -9.00 -21.39 27.87
N LYS A 456 -8.35 -21.85 28.95
CA LYS A 456 -9.03 -22.25 30.20
C LYS A 456 -9.63 -21.07 30.97
N ILE A 457 -10.96 -21.05 31.11
CA ILE A 457 -11.67 -20.11 32.01
C ILE A 457 -11.56 -20.61 33.46
N LYS A 458 -11.05 -19.75 34.36
CA LYS A 458 -11.08 -20.00 35.81
C LYS A 458 -12.40 -19.52 36.40
N ARG A 459 -13.23 -20.43 36.94
CA ARG A 459 -14.25 -20.04 37.92
C ARG A 459 -13.57 -19.59 39.21
N ARG A 460 -14.04 -18.48 39.80
CA ARG A 460 -13.90 -18.24 41.25
C ARG A 460 -15.06 -18.95 41.97
N LEU A 461 -14.86 -19.18 43.26
CA LEU A 461 -15.86 -19.74 44.18
C LEU A 461 -16.04 -18.72 45.31
N ASN A 462 -17.31 -18.55 45.73
CA ASN A 462 -17.84 -17.49 46.59
C ASN A 462 -17.82 -16.09 45.94
#